data_AF-A0A933G8C7-F1
#
_entry.id   AF-A0A933G8C7-F1
#
_cell.length_a   1.000
_cell.length_b   1.000
_cell.length_c   1.000
_cell.angle_alpha   90.00
_cell.angle_beta   90.00
_cell.angle_gamma   90.00
#
_symmetry.space_group_name_H-M   'P 1'
#
loop_
_entity.id
_entity.type
_entity.pdbx_description
1 polymer ?
#
loop_
_entity_poly.entity_id
_entity_poly.type
_entity_poly.pdbx_seq_one_letter_code
_entity_poly.pdbx_strand_id
1 'polypeptide(L)'
;MAVTLAHEINNPLTGIMGFTQELLSALDADTRPHALAQHVLAAAERIHDIVKKLQELRVAKAVPYYEDTLMLDLDPEAGPVAQERP
;
A
#
# COMPACT_ATOMS: atom_id res chain seq x y z
N MET A 1 1.48 4.84 -19.86
CA MET A 1 0.29 4.40 -19.11
C MET A 1 0.60 4.15 -17.64
N ALA A 2 1.53 3.25 -17.29
CA ALA A 2 1.90 2.99 -15.88
C ALA A 2 2.42 4.22 -15.12
N VAL A 3 3.20 5.10 -15.77
CA VAL A 3 3.70 6.35 -15.18
C VAL A 3 2.53 7.29 -14.80
N THR A 4 1.57 7.47 -15.69
CA THR A 4 0.39 8.32 -15.45
C THR A 4 -0.49 7.78 -14.32
N LEU A 5 -0.78 6.47 -14.32
CA LEU A 5 -1.60 5.85 -13.28
C LEU A 5 -0.95 5.98 -11.89
N ALA A 6 0.34 5.73 -11.80
CA ALA A 6 1.03 5.83 -10.52
C ALA A 6 1.16 7.28 -10.03
N HIS A 7 1.33 8.26 -10.92
CA HIS A 7 1.24 9.67 -10.55
C HIS A 7 -0.17 10.03 -10.05
N GLU A 8 -1.22 9.56 -10.73
CA GLU A 8 -2.60 9.80 -10.33
C GLU A 8 -2.97 9.15 -8.99
N ILE A 9 -2.38 8.01 -8.64
CA ILE A 9 -2.55 7.36 -7.33
C ILE A 9 -1.69 8.04 -6.25
N ASN A 10 -0.44 8.38 -6.57
CA ASN A 10 0.46 9.00 -5.60
C ASN A 10 0.02 10.42 -5.22
N ASN A 11 -0.66 11.16 -6.12
CA ASN A 11 -1.17 12.49 -5.83
C ASN A 11 -2.11 12.53 -4.60
N PRO A 12 -3.21 11.76 -4.54
CA PRO A 12 -4.07 11.72 -3.35
C PRO A 12 -3.37 11.10 -2.14
N LEU A 13 -2.50 10.08 -2.33
CA LEU A 13 -1.74 9.49 -1.22
C LEU A 13 -0.81 10.51 -0.55
N THR A 14 -0.14 11.34 -1.33
CA THR A 14 0.73 12.41 -0.82
C THR A 14 -0.07 13.37 0.07
N GLY A 15 -1.28 13.74 -0.35
CA GLY A 15 -2.19 14.55 0.47
C GLY A 15 -2.61 13.85 1.76
N ILE A 16 -3.01 12.58 1.69
CA ILE A 16 -3.38 11.78 2.86
C ILE A 16 -2.21 11.70 3.85
N MET A 17 -1.02 11.37 3.40
CA MET A 17 0.18 11.28 4.25
C MET A 17 0.49 12.63 4.89
N GLY A 18 0.52 13.72 4.09
CA GLY A 18 0.80 15.06 4.59
C GLY A 18 -0.18 15.50 5.67
N PHE A 19 -1.49 15.43 5.41
CA PHE A 19 -2.50 15.80 6.40
C PHE A 19 -2.51 14.87 7.63
N THR A 20 -2.21 13.59 7.46
CA THR A 20 -2.11 12.66 8.60
C THR A 20 -0.89 12.98 9.46
N GLN A 21 0.23 13.40 8.86
CA GLN A 21 1.43 13.84 9.57
C GLN A 21 1.17 15.14 10.37
N GLU A 22 0.44 16.09 9.77
CA GLU A 22 -0.02 17.30 10.46
C GLU A 22 -0.93 16.96 11.65
N LEU A 23 -1.89 16.02 11.47
CA LEU A 23 -2.74 15.53 12.56
C LEU A 23 -1.92 14.87 13.67
N LEU A 24 -0.96 14.01 13.34
CA LEU A 24 -0.08 13.37 14.32
C LEU A 24 0.72 14.39 15.13
N SER A 25 1.16 15.47 14.49
CA SER A 25 1.90 16.55 15.14
C SER A 25 1.02 17.38 16.09
N ALA A 26 -0.29 17.41 15.86
CA ALA A 26 -1.26 18.15 16.67
C ALA A 26 -1.93 17.31 17.77
N LEU A 27 -1.81 15.98 17.72
CA LEU A 27 -2.45 15.06 18.66
C LEU A 27 -1.47 14.59 19.74
N ASP A 28 -1.97 14.41 20.97
CA ASP A 28 -1.17 13.85 22.06
C ASP A 28 -0.85 12.36 21.81
N ALA A 29 0.41 11.98 22.04
CA ALA A 29 1.01 10.71 21.59
C ALA A 29 0.34 9.42 22.13
N ASP A 30 -0.41 9.51 23.23
CA ASP A 30 -1.05 8.36 23.89
C ASP A 30 -2.58 8.34 23.73
N THR A 31 -3.11 9.15 22.83
CA THR A 31 -4.55 9.23 22.60
C THR A 31 -5.00 8.26 21.51
N ARG A 32 -6.24 7.78 21.64
CA ARG A 32 -6.85 6.92 20.61
C ARG A 32 -6.83 7.55 19.20
N PRO A 33 -7.13 8.86 19.02
CA PRO A 33 -7.01 9.51 17.71
C PRO A 33 -5.59 9.49 17.16
N HIS A 34 -4.56 9.70 17.99
CA HIS A 34 -3.15 9.63 17.56
C HIS A 34 -2.82 8.23 17.03
N ALA A 35 -3.19 7.17 17.76
CA ALA A 35 -3.00 5.80 17.31
C ALA A 35 -3.74 5.50 15.98
N LEU A 36 -4.97 6.00 15.82
CA LEU A 36 -5.71 5.85 14.57
C LEU A 36 -5.03 6.59 13.40
N ALA A 37 -4.52 7.80 13.63
CA ALA A 37 -3.77 8.55 12.63
C ALA A 37 -2.48 7.82 12.23
N GLN A 38 -1.76 7.18 13.17
CA GLN A 38 -0.59 6.35 12.85
C GLN A 38 -0.97 5.18 11.93
N HIS A 39 -2.10 4.52 12.19
CA HIS A 39 -2.58 3.45 11.32
C HIS A 39 -2.93 3.94 9.91
N VAL A 40 -3.50 5.13 9.78
CA VAL A 40 -3.80 5.74 8.48
C VAL A 40 -2.50 6.05 7.71
N LEU A 41 -1.52 6.64 8.39
CA LEU A 41 -0.22 6.97 7.78
C LEU A 41 0.49 5.70 7.29
N ALA A 42 0.60 4.69 8.14
CA ALA A 42 1.22 3.41 7.80
C ALA A 42 0.51 2.69 6.64
N ALA A 43 -0.83 2.79 6.58
CA ALA A 43 -1.59 2.23 5.46
C ALA A 43 -1.31 2.98 4.15
N ALA A 44 -1.24 4.31 4.19
CA ALA A 44 -0.93 5.14 3.02
C ALA A 44 0.50 4.87 2.50
N GLU A 45 1.49 4.76 3.40
CA GLU A 45 2.86 4.37 3.08
C GLU A 45 2.93 2.99 2.41
N ARG A 46 2.22 2.00 2.97
CA ARG A 46 2.15 0.66 2.37
C ARG A 46 1.56 0.68 0.97
N ILE A 47 0.53 1.49 0.72
CA ILE A 47 -0.06 1.61 -0.64
C ILE A 47 0.96 2.26 -1.58
N HIS A 48 1.67 3.30 -1.14
CA HIS A 48 2.73 3.92 -1.93
C HIS A 48 3.80 2.91 -2.35
N ASP A 49 4.26 2.06 -1.42
CA ASP A 49 5.23 1.00 -1.71
C ASP A 49 4.70 -0.02 -2.72
N ILE A 50 3.43 -0.43 -2.60
CA ILE A 50 2.78 -1.34 -3.56
C ILE A 50 2.74 -0.71 -4.96
N VAL A 51 2.37 0.57 -5.06
CA VAL A 51 2.33 1.31 -6.33
C VAL A 51 3.73 1.40 -6.94
N LYS A 52 4.77 1.62 -6.12
CA LYS A 52 6.15 1.62 -6.58
C LYS A 52 6.58 0.25 -7.12
N LYS A 53 6.28 -0.84 -6.40
CA LYS A 53 6.53 -2.22 -6.89
C LYS A 53 5.81 -2.48 -8.24
N LEU A 54 4.58 -2.01 -8.38
CA LEU A 54 3.82 -2.09 -9.63
C LEU A 54 4.46 -1.32 -10.79
N GLN A 55 5.10 -0.17 -10.54
CA GLN A 55 5.82 0.59 -11.56
C GLN A 55 7.10 -0.11 -12.03
N GLU A 56 7.79 -0.81 -11.13
CA GLU A 56 9.06 -1.50 -11.40
C GLU A 56 8.85 -2.86 -12.10
N LEU A 57 7.61 -3.36 -12.09
CA LEU A 57 7.20 -4.63 -12.67
C LEU A 57 7.34 -4.63 -14.20
N ARG A 58 8.43 -5.24 -14.69
CA ARG A 58 8.69 -5.43 -16.13
C ARG A 58 7.95 -6.62 -16.72
N VAL A 59 7.68 -7.65 -15.91
CA VAL A 59 6.98 -8.87 -16.31
C VAL A 59 5.95 -9.22 -15.25
N ALA A 60 4.67 -9.05 -15.61
CA ALA A 60 3.54 -9.42 -14.77
C ALA A 60 3.33 -10.95 -14.81
N LYS A 61 3.46 -11.61 -13.66
CA LYS A 61 3.08 -13.02 -13.50
C LYS A 61 1.83 -13.10 -12.63
N ALA A 62 0.79 -13.72 -13.16
CA ALA A 62 -0.39 -14.05 -12.38
C ALA A 62 -0.16 -15.36 -11.62
N VAL A 63 -0.43 -15.37 -10.32
CA VAL A 63 -0.39 -16.57 -9.47
C VAL A 63 -1.80 -16.89 -8.97
N PRO A 64 -2.17 -18.17 -8.82
CA PRO A 64 -3.45 -18.55 -8.22
C PRO A 64 -3.54 -18.00 -6.80
N TYR A 65 -4.64 -17.29 -6.49
CA TYR A 65 -4.91 -16.76 -5.15
C TYR A 65 -6.01 -17.58 -4.46
N TYR A 66 -7.13 -17.82 -5.15
CA TYR A 66 -8.23 -18.62 -4.66
C TYR A 66 -9.19 -19.01 -5.79
N GLU A 67 -9.52 -20.30 -5.93
CA GLU A 67 -10.36 -20.84 -7.01
C GLU A 67 -9.97 -20.25 -8.38
N ASP A 68 -10.85 -19.48 -8.99
CA ASP A 68 -10.66 -18.85 -10.31
C ASP A 68 -10.06 -17.43 -10.23
N THR A 69 -9.69 -16.96 -9.03
CA THR A 69 -9.09 -15.65 -8.80
C THR A 69 -7.57 -15.71 -8.91
N LEU A 70 -7.02 -14.91 -9.82
CA LEU A 70 -5.60 -14.71 -9.98
C LEU A 70 -5.14 -13.43 -9.27
N MET A 71 -3.98 -13.47 -8.63
CA MET A 71 -3.31 -12.31 -8.07
C MET A 71 -2.05 -11.99 -8.88
N LEU A 72 -1.73 -10.70 -8.99
CA LEU A 72 -0.48 -10.26 -9.59
C LEU A 72 0.67 -10.48 -8.59
N ASP A 73 1.70 -11.20 -9.01
CA ASP A 73 2.91 -11.38 -8.22
C ASP A 73 3.73 -10.08 -8.23
N LEU A 74 3.77 -9.39 -7.08
CA LEU A 74 4.47 -8.13 -6.88
C LEU A 74 5.87 -8.30 -6.30
N ASP A 75 6.25 -9.52 -5.92
CA ASP A 75 7.51 -9.82 -5.25
C ASP A 75 7.95 -11.27 -5.53
N PRO A 76 8.45 -11.54 -6.75
CA PRO A 76 8.78 -12.91 -7.18
C PRO A 76 9.94 -13.53 -6.38
N GLU A 77 10.72 -12.73 -5.63
CA GLU A 77 11.80 -13.22 -4.76
C GLU A 77 11.29 -13.68 -3.38
N ALA A 78 10.16 -13.15 -2.90
CA ALA A 78 9.57 -13.55 -1.63
C ALA A 78 8.92 -14.95 -1.67
N GLY A 79 8.68 -15.49 -2.88
CA GLY A 79 8.00 -16.77 -3.09
C GLY A 79 6.48 -16.70 -2.82
N PRO A 80 5.71 -17.69 -3.29
CA PRO A 80 4.26 -17.68 -3.14
C PRO A 80 3.86 -17.83 -1.67
N VAL A 81 3.22 -16.79 -1.10
CA VAL A 81 2.59 -16.87 0.21
C VAL A 81 1.22 -17.52 0.04
N ALA A 82 1.18 -18.85 0.04
CA ALA A 82 -0.07 -19.58 0.21
C ALA A 82 -0.57 -19.31 1.64
N GLN A 83 -1.63 -18.50 1.78
CA GLN A 83 -2.28 -18.32 3.08
C GLN A 83 -3.32 -19.41 3.28
N GLU A 84 -3.04 -20.33 4.19
CA GLU A 84 -4.07 -21.16 4.83
C GLU A 84 -4.91 -20.23 5.73
N ARG A 85 -6.24 -20.26 5.57
CA ARG A 85 -7.17 -19.37 6.28
C ARG A 85 -7.23 -19.68 7.80
N PRO A 86 -7.62 -18.71 8.64
CA PRO A 86 -8.13 -18.97 9.99
C PRO A 86 -9.48 -19.69 9.99
#